data_AF-A0A7L6BFI9-F1
#
_entry.id   AF-A0A7L6BFI9-F1
#
_cell.length_a   1.000
_cell.length_b   1.000
_cell.length_c   1.000
_cell.angle_alpha   90.00
_cell.angle_beta   90.00
_cell.angle_gamma   90.00
#
_symmetry.space_group_name_H-M   'P 1'
#
loop_
_entity.id
_entity.type
_entity.pdbx_description
1 polymer ?
#
loop_
_entity_poly.entity_id
_entity_poly.type
_entity_poly.pdbx_seq_one_letter_code
_entity_poly.pdbx_strand_id
1 'polypeptide(L)'
;MANEIQKLKLEEFIDRFEKLLLDEKTHNILIRGYFDDDKLLLTFECLKDLKNFYEGVLVIGNTTVSYEEEFLRKGLRTTSIGKLNLSDSFNINGLSIKFLQWKRNKDFAFGFNMDFAIFHPVESVLHNKDFSKFCATLNNSKAKKNILITTNDFNDIPEKLYPYIDEILILDTTDLNKKHQQTYKVIQDNLNTKHRTLPY
;
A
#
# COMPACT_ATOMS: atom_id res chain seq x y z
N MET A 1 -1.66 19.52 -12.04
CA MET A 1 -0.22 19.78 -11.92
C MET A 1 0.31 18.68 -11.00
N ALA A 2 1.12 17.76 -11.52
CA ALA A 2 1.68 16.70 -10.69
C ALA A 2 2.73 17.34 -9.76
N ASN A 3 2.53 17.21 -8.45
CA ASN A 3 3.58 17.53 -7.48
C ASN A 3 4.83 16.75 -7.86
N GLU A 4 5.99 17.40 -7.79
CA GLU A 4 7.29 16.78 -8.03
C GLU A 4 7.42 15.56 -7.08
N ILE A 5 7.56 14.36 -7.65
CA ILE A 5 7.49 13.13 -6.85
C ILE A 5 8.81 12.99 -6.10
N GLN A 6 8.79 13.35 -4.82
CA GLN A 6 9.99 13.36 -3.98
C GLN A 6 10.15 12.03 -3.24
N LYS A 7 11.38 11.49 -3.26
CA LYS A 7 11.81 10.42 -2.35
C LYS A 7 11.90 10.97 -0.93
N LEU A 8 11.16 10.36 -0.02
CA LEU A 8 11.14 10.72 1.39
C LEU A 8 11.99 9.73 2.16
N LYS A 9 12.90 10.26 2.99
CA LYS A 9 13.58 9.44 4.00
C LYS A 9 12.58 9.05 5.10
N LEU A 10 12.98 8.09 5.94
CA LEU A 10 12.09 7.45 6.92
C LEU A 10 11.29 8.44 7.77
N GLU A 11 11.95 9.38 8.43
CA GLU A 11 11.29 10.34 9.34
C GLU A 11 10.36 11.29 8.59
N GLU A 12 10.81 11.81 7.44
CA GLU A 12 10.01 12.68 6.57
C GLU A 12 8.76 11.96 6.02
N PHE A 13 8.91 10.67 5.69
CA PHE A 13 7.80 9.84 5.24
C PHE A 13 6.75 9.69 6.34
N ILE A 14 7.17 9.35 7.57
CA ILE A 14 6.25 9.19 8.72
C ILE A 14 5.52 10.51 8.97
N ASP A 15 6.26 11.61 9.11
CA ASP A 15 5.68 12.94 9.35
C ASP A 15 4.68 13.36 8.27
N ARG A 16 5.01 13.10 7.00
CA ARG A 16 4.13 13.42 5.88
C ARG A 16 2.92 12.52 5.87
N PHE A 17 3.10 11.21 6.06
CA PHE A 17 2.02 10.24 6.00
C PHE A 17 1.00 10.47 7.13
N GLU A 18 1.45 10.70 8.36
CA GLU A 18 0.56 11.01 9.48
C GLU A 18 -0.26 12.28 9.24
N LYS A 19 0.37 13.34 8.70
CA LYS A 19 -0.35 14.57 8.30
C LYS A 19 -1.44 14.28 7.27
N LEU A 20 -1.14 13.44 6.28
CA LEU A 20 -2.11 13.04 5.26
C LEU A 20 -3.24 12.17 5.81
N LEU A 21 -2.96 11.31 6.80
CA LEU A 21 -3.98 10.50 7.47
C LEU A 21 -4.94 11.36 8.32
N LEU A 22 -4.48 12.50 8.82
CA LEU A 22 -5.30 13.45 9.58
C LEU A 22 -6.02 14.49 8.72
N ASP A 23 -5.53 14.78 7.50
CA ASP A 23 -6.13 15.76 6.60
C ASP A 23 -7.48 15.29 6.04
N GLU A 24 -8.57 16.04 6.26
CA GLU A 24 -9.91 15.62 5.81
C GLU A 24 -10.09 15.63 4.30
N LYS A 25 -9.23 16.34 3.54
CA LYS A 25 -9.34 16.47 2.09
C LYS A 25 -8.64 15.35 1.33
N THR A 26 -7.55 14.83 1.87
CA THR A 26 -6.81 13.72 1.29
C THR A 26 -7.58 12.42 1.54
N HIS A 27 -7.91 11.68 0.49
CA HIS A 27 -8.61 10.41 0.62
C HIS A 27 -7.78 9.25 0.08
N ASN A 28 -7.28 9.35 -1.15
CA ASN A 28 -6.51 8.33 -1.83
C ASN A 28 -5.01 8.65 -1.74
N ILE A 29 -4.28 7.82 -1.01
CA ILE A 29 -2.83 7.94 -0.83
C ILE A 29 -2.14 6.75 -1.50
N LEU A 30 -1.17 7.02 -2.38
CA LEU A 30 -0.35 5.99 -2.98
C LEU A 30 1.04 5.95 -2.33
N ILE A 31 1.41 4.80 -1.79
CA ILE A 31 2.73 4.54 -1.22
C ILE A 31 3.53 3.72 -2.24
N ARG A 32 4.61 4.33 -2.72
CA ARG A 32 5.63 3.79 -3.62
C ARG A 32 6.95 3.60 -2.88
N GLY A 33 7.87 2.83 -3.45
CA GLY A 33 9.19 2.57 -2.87
C GLY A 33 9.73 1.19 -3.22
N TYR A 34 11.04 0.97 -3.13
CA TYR A 34 11.66 -0.28 -3.57
C TYR A 34 11.53 -1.45 -2.59
N PHE A 35 11.29 -1.16 -1.31
CA PHE A 35 11.30 -2.15 -0.23
C PHE A 35 9.88 -2.41 0.26
N ASP A 36 9.30 -3.53 -0.17
CA ASP A 36 7.88 -3.88 0.08
C ASP A 36 7.58 -4.08 1.57
N ASP A 37 8.49 -4.76 2.27
CA ASP A 37 8.34 -5.02 3.70
C ASP A 37 8.33 -3.71 4.52
N ASP A 38 9.15 -2.73 4.15
CA ASP A 38 9.20 -1.43 4.86
C ASP A 38 7.95 -0.59 4.63
N LYS A 39 7.42 -0.58 3.40
CA LYS A 39 6.16 0.11 3.08
C LYS A 39 5.01 -0.45 3.91
N LEU A 40 4.89 -1.77 3.98
CA LEU A 40 3.87 -2.43 4.81
C LEU A 40 4.07 -2.12 6.29
N LEU A 41 5.27 -2.32 6.82
CA LEU A 41 5.57 -2.11 8.23
C LEU A 41 5.20 -0.70 8.69
N LEU A 42 5.72 0.31 8.00
CA LEU A 42 5.51 1.70 8.38
C LEU A 42 4.05 2.14 8.22
N THR A 43 3.36 1.64 7.20
CA THR A 43 1.93 1.95 7.03
C THR A 43 1.14 1.51 8.26
N PHE A 44 1.36 0.28 8.72
CA PHE A 44 0.65 -0.27 9.87
C PHE A 44 1.11 0.34 11.20
N GLU A 45 2.39 0.69 11.35
CA GLU A 45 2.89 1.41 12.53
C GLU A 45 2.25 2.80 12.64
N CYS A 46 2.24 3.58 11.56
CA CYS A 46 1.61 4.90 11.55
C CYS A 46 0.10 4.81 11.85
N LEU A 47 -0.61 3.84 11.26
CA LEU A 47 -2.04 3.64 11.53
C LEU A 47 -2.32 3.26 12.99
N LYS A 48 -1.46 2.45 13.59
CA LYS A 48 -1.57 2.02 14.99
C LYS A 48 -1.39 3.21 15.95
N ASP A 49 -0.43 4.07 15.68
CA ASP A 49 -0.05 5.14 16.60
C ASP A 49 -1.00 6.35 16.52
N LEU A 50 -1.80 6.44 15.46
CA LEU A 50 -2.82 7.47 15.31
C LEU A 50 -4.07 7.20 16.16
N LYS A 51 -4.43 8.21 16.96
CA LYS A 51 -5.72 8.23 17.66
C LYS A 51 -6.87 8.24 16.64
N ASN A 52 -7.91 7.46 16.90
CA ASN A 52 -9.09 7.32 16.04
C ASN A 52 -8.88 6.53 14.76
N PHE A 53 -7.86 5.66 14.70
CA PHE A 53 -7.74 4.64 13.67
C PHE A 53 -7.76 3.26 14.35
N TYR A 54 -8.87 2.53 14.19
CA TYR A 54 -9.11 1.25 14.84
C TYR A 54 -9.69 0.22 13.89
N GLU A 55 -10.55 0.62 12.98
CA GLU A 55 -11.25 -0.29 12.07
C GLU A 55 -10.87 -0.07 10.62
N GLY A 56 -10.51 -1.16 9.94
CA GLY A 56 -10.12 -1.07 8.54
C GLY A 56 -10.48 -2.28 7.70
N VAL A 57 -10.23 -2.15 6.41
CA VAL A 57 -10.37 -3.23 5.44
C VAL A 57 -9.09 -3.40 4.64
N LEU A 58 -8.61 -4.63 4.51
CA LEU A 58 -7.53 -5.00 3.61
C LEU A 58 -8.14 -5.55 2.31
N VAL A 59 -8.01 -4.75 1.25
CA VAL A 59 -8.54 -4.99 -0.08
C VAL A 59 -7.48 -5.68 -0.93
N ILE A 60 -7.64 -6.99 -1.13
CA ILE A 60 -6.67 -7.84 -1.79
C ILE A 60 -6.96 -8.05 -3.27
N GLY A 61 -5.87 -8.19 -4.02
CA GLY A 61 -5.79 -8.45 -5.46
C GLY A 61 -6.31 -9.82 -5.92
N ASN A 62 -5.75 -10.31 -7.04
CA ASN A 62 -5.90 -11.70 -7.49
C ASN A 62 -5.04 -12.68 -6.67
N THR A 63 -4.84 -12.41 -5.38
CA THR A 63 -4.08 -13.26 -4.46
C THR A 63 -5.03 -14.08 -3.59
N THR A 64 -4.51 -15.13 -2.95
CA THR A 64 -5.27 -15.88 -1.95
C THR A 64 -5.05 -15.24 -0.58
N VAL A 65 -5.98 -15.45 0.35
CA VAL A 65 -5.82 -15.00 1.74
C VAL A 65 -4.55 -15.58 2.36
N SER A 66 -4.20 -16.82 2.04
CA SER A 66 -2.99 -17.47 2.57
C SER A 66 -1.70 -16.82 2.07
N TYR A 67 -1.63 -16.44 0.79
CA TYR A 67 -0.46 -15.72 0.28
C TYR A 67 -0.38 -14.32 0.90
N GLU A 68 -1.50 -13.62 1.00
CA GLU A 68 -1.52 -12.31 1.66
C GLU A 68 -1.11 -12.40 3.14
N GLU A 69 -1.59 -13.42 3.84
CA GLU A 69 -1.19 -13.71 5.22
C GLU A 69 0.33 -13.86 5.34
N GLU A 70 0.96 -14.62 4.44
CA GLU A 70 2.42 -14.78 4.40
C GLU A 70 3.13 -13.44 4.18
N PHE A 71 2.66 -12.63 3.22
CA PHE A 71 3.20 -11.30 2.95
C PHE A 71 3.08 -10.37 4.15
N LEU A 72 1.92 -10.33 4.80
CA LEU A 72 1.71 -9.52 6.01
C LEU A 72 2.60 -9.98 7.15
N ARG A 73 2.69 -11.29 7.41
CA ARG A 73 3.57 -11.83 8.47
C ARG A 73 5.02 -11.44 8.25
N LYS A 74 5.49 -11.51 7.00
CA LYS A 74 6.84 -11.13 6.61
C LYS A 74 7.07 -9.63 6.75
N GLY A 75 6.21 -8.80 6.16
CA GLY A 75 6.33 -7.34 6.17
C GLY A 75 6.21 -6.75 7.58
N LEU A 76 5.24 -7.22 8.35
CA LEU A 76 4.98 -6.77 9.71
C LEU A 76 5.85 -7.47 10.76
N ARG A 77 6.72 -8.40 10.34
CA ARG A 77 7.66 -9.13 11.20
C ARG A 77 6.99 -9.79 12.40
N THR A 78 5.80 -10.37 12.19
CA THR A 78 4.98 -10.95 13.26
C THR A 78 4.39 -12.31 12.88
N THR A 79 4.28 -13.18 13.88
CA THR A 79 3.57 -14.46 13.78
C THR A 79 2.20 -14.41 14.45
N SER A 80 1.81 -13.27 15.02
CA SER A 80 0.61 -13.13 15.86
C SER A 80 -0.67 -12.74 15.11
N ILE A 81 -0.58 -12.50 13.81
CA ILE A 81 -1.76 -12.38 12.94
C ILE A 81 -2.43 -13.75 13.01
N GLY A 82 -3.65 -13.88 13.53
CA GLY A 82 -4.34 -15.18 13.60
C GLY A 82 -4.51 -15.82 12.20
N LYS A 83 -5.08 -17.02 12.12
CA LYS A 83 -5.43 -17.59 10.82
C LYS A 83 -6.41 -16.67 10.11
N LEU A 84 -6.05 -16.23 8.91
CA LEU A 84 -6.87 -15.28 8.16
C LEU A 84 -7.93 -16.02 7.33
N ASN A 85 -9.16 -15.54 7.38
CA ASN A 85 -10.23 -15.97 6.47
C ASN A 85 -10.98 -14.74 5.93
N LEU A 86 -11.78 -14.92 4.88
CA LEU A 86 -12.49 -13.82 4.22
C LEU A 86 -13.70 -13.29 5.03
N SER A 87 -14.16 -14.03 6.03
CA SER A 87 -15.36 -13.71 6.81
C SER A 87 -15.07 -13.00 8.12
N ASP A 88 -13.86 -13.14 8.66
CA ASP A 88 -13.56 -12.74 10.02
C ASP A 88 -12.75 -11.44 10.04
N SER A 89 -13.01 -10.63 11.06
CA SER A 89 -12.11 -9.57 11.47
C SER A 89 -10.91 -10.17 12.20
N PHE A 90 -9.71 -9.69 11.90
CA PHE A 90 -8.47 -10.08 12.56
C PHE A 90 -7.77 -8.86 13.15
N ASN A 91 -6.94 -9.09 14.16
CA ASN A 91 -6.20 -8.02 14.80
C ASN A 91 -4.77 -7.93 14.23
N ILE A 92 -4.38 -6.74 13.80
CA ILE A 92 -2.98 -6.41 13.52
C ILE A 92 -2.61 -5.22 14.40
N ASN A 93 -1.74 -5.47 15.38
CA ASN A 93 -1.20 -4.43 16.27
C ASN A 93 -2.26 -3.57 16.97
N GLY A 94 -3.45 -4.12 17.28
CA GLY A 94 -4.56 -3.37 17.87
C GLY A 94 -5.61 -2.88 16.86
N LEU A 95 -5.32 -2.94 15.55
CA LEU A 95 -6.26 -2.60 14.48
C LEU A 95 -7.15 -3.81 14.16
N SER A 96 -8.46 -3.60 14.12
CA SER A 96 -9.46 -4.58 13.69
C SER A 96 -9.66 -4.49 12.18
N ILE A 97 -9.26 -5.52 11.44
CA ILE A 97 -9.20 -5.49 9.98
C ILE A 97 -10.02 -6.63 9.39
N LYS A 98 -10.75 -6.35 8.32
CA LYS A 98 -11.49 -7.35 7.53
C LYS A 98 -10.84 -7.53 6.16
N PHE A 99 -10.93 -8.73 5.58
CA PHE A 99 -10.54 -8.93 4.19
C PHE A 99 -11.64 -8.61 3.21
N LEU A 100 -11.25 -8.08 2.07
CA LEU A 100 -12.16 -7.85 0.95
C LEU A 100 -11.43 -8.13 -0.36
N GLN A 101 -12.08 -8.82 -1.30
CA GLN A 101 -11.56 -8.97 -2.65
C GLN A 101 -12.10 -7.86 -3.54
N TRP A 102 -11.22 -7.09 -4.19
CA TRP A 102 -11.65 -5.94 -4.99
C TRP A 102 -12.61 -6.34 -6.12
N LYS A 103 -12.37 -7.49 -6.76
CA LYS A 103 -13.22 -8.03 -7.85
C LYS A 103 -14.68 -8.23 -7.47
N ARG A 104 -14.95 -8.53 -6.20
CA ARG A 104 -16.33 -8.75 -5.70
C ARG A 104 -17.05 -7.45 -5.39
N ASN A 105 -16.33 -6.33 -5.29
CA ASN A 105 -16.82 -5.04 -4.83
C ASN A 105 -16.65 -3.93 -5.87
N LYS A 106 -16.42 -4.32 -7.13
CA LYS A 106 -16.40 -3.37 -8.26
C LYS A 106 -17.77 -2.74 -8.55
N ASP A 107 -18.86 -3.38 -8.13
CA ASP A 107 -20.23 -2.93 -8.41
C ASP A 107 -20.97 -2.40 -7.17
N PHE A 108 -20.36 -2.47 -5.98
CA PHE A 108 -21.01 -2.13 -4.71
C PHE A 108 -20.10 -1.31 -3.80
N ALA A 109 -20.69 -0.34 -3.10
CA ALA A 109 -20.00 0.43 -2.08
C ALA A 109 -19.63 -0.44 -0.87
N PHE A 110 -18.47 -0.17 -0.27
CA PHE A 110 -17.98 -0.89 0.91
C PHE A 110 -17.18 0.05 1.83
N GLY A 111 -16.76 -0.45 2.99
CA GLY A 111 -15.91 0.31 3.91
C GLY A 111 -16.64 1.43 4.65
N PHE A 112 -17.97 1.37 4.74
CA PHE A 112 -18.74 2.32 5.54
C PHE A 112 -18.28 2.30 7.00
N ASN A 113 -18.04 3.49 7.56
CA ASN A 113 -17.55 3.71 8.92
C ASN A 113 -16.17 3.08 9.22
N MET A 114 -15.42 2.67 8.21
CA MET A 114 -14.03 2.23 8.38
C MET A 114 -13.11 3.45 8.39
N ASP A 115 -12.10 3.44 9.25
CA ASP A 115 -11.09 4.49 9.31
C ASP A 115 -10.14 4.42 8.10
N PHE A 116 -9.92 3.22 7.56
CA PHE A 116 -9.05 3.02 6.41
C PHE A 116 -9.41 1.79 5.56
N ALA A 117 -9.01 1.84 4.29
CA ALA A 117 -8.94 0.73 3.37
C ALA A 117 -7.52 0.64 2.80
N ILE A 118 -6.82 -0.46 3.04
CA ILE A 118 -5.50 -0.71 2.44
C ILE A 118 -5.72 -1.57 1.19
N PHE A 119 -5.23 -1.12 0.04
CA PHE A 119 -5.20 -1.90 -1.19
C PHE A 119 -3.79 -2.45 -1.38
N HIS A 120 -3.63 -3.75 -1.20
CA HIS A 120 -2.34 -4.42 -1.31
C HIS A 120 -2.49 -5.88 -1.75
N PRO A 121 -1.62 -6.36 -2.66
CA PRO A 121 -0.74 -5.59 -3.54
C PRO A 121 -1.53 -4.99 -4.74
N VAL A 122 -1.18 -3.79 -5.19
CA VAL A 122 -1.86 -3.15 -6.34
C VAL A 122 -1.35 -3.65 -7.70
N GLU A 123 -0.18 -4.29 -7.78
CA GLU A 123 0.47 -4.67 -9.05
C GLU A 123 -0.42 -5.59 -9.88
N SER A 124 -1.10 -6.52 -9.22
CA SER A 124 -1.96 -7.51 -9.88
C SER A 124 -3.06 -6.88 -10.73
N VAL A 125 -3.45 -5.62 -10.45
CA VAL A 125 -4.47 -4.89 -11.19
C VAL A 125 -3.88 -3.93 -12.23
N LEU A 126 -2.66 -3.45 -12.05
CA LEU A 126 -2.04 -2.46 -12.94
C LEU A 126 -1.53 -3.06 -14.26
N HIS A 127 -1.20 -4.35 -14.24
CA HIS A 127 -0.74 -5.12 -15.40
C HIS A 127 -1.86 -5.74 -16.23
N ASN A 128 -3.12 -5.67 -15.77
CA ASN A 128 -4.23 -6.40 -16.37
C ASN A 128 -5.24 -5.45 -17.06
N LYS A 129 -6.06 -6.00 -17.96
CA LYS A 129 -7.24 -5.33 -18.55
C LYS A 129 -8.28 -4.91 -17.52
N ASP A 130 -8.11 -5.38 -16.29
CA ASP A 130 -8.98 -5.18 -15.14
C ASP A 130 -8.78 -3.82 -14.44
N PHE A 131 -7.84 -2.97 -14.89
CA PHE A 131 -7.56 -1.66 -14.28
C PHE A 131 -8.80 -0.77 -14.13
N SER A 132 -9.68 -0.70 -15.14
CA SER A 132 -10.92 0.09 -15.06
C SER A 132 -11.87 -0.41 -13.97
N LYS A 133 -11.92 -1.73 -13.75
CA LYS A 133 -12.74 -2.33 -12.68
C LYS A 133 -12.13 -2.05 -11.32
N PHE A 134 -10.80 -2.03 -11.21
CA PHE A 134 -10.14 -1.61 -9.98
C PHE A 134 -10.44 -0.15 -9.64
N CYS A 135 -10.42 0.74 -10.63
CA CYS A 135 -10.80 2.15 -10.43
C CYS A 135 -12.26 2.27 -9.94
N ALA A 136 -13.17 1.43 -10.45
CA ALA A 136 -14.53 1.36 -9.94
C ALA A 136 -14.57 0.90 -8.47
N THR A 137 -13.78 -0.12 -8.09
CA THR A 137 -13.66 -0.51 -6.68
C THR A 137 -13.11 0.61 -5.81
N LEU A 138 -12.08 1.34 -6.26
CA LEU A 138 -11.52 2.47 -5.51
C LEU A 138 -12.58 3.54 -5.25
N ASN A 139 -13.38 3.90 -6.27
CA ASN A 139 -14.50 4.85 -6.13
C ASN A 139 -15.64 4.37 -5.22
N ASN A 140 -15.79 3.06 -5.10
CA ASN A 140 -16.80 2.42 -4.25
C ASN A 140 -16.39 2.36 -2.77
N SER A 141 -15.12 2.54 -2.45
CA SER A 141 -14.68 2.64 -1.06
C SER A 141 -15.33 3.86 -0.38
N LYS A 142 -15.81 3.65 0.84
CA LYS A 142 -16.36 4.66 1.75
C LYS A 142 -15.57 4.76 3.05
N ALA A 143 -14.42 4.10 3.12
CA ALA A 143 -13.50 4.24 4.24
C ALA A 143 -12.96 5.67 4.30
N LYS A 144 -12.61 6.20 5.48
CA LYS A 144 -12.11 7.58 5.60
C LYS A 144 -10.83 7.80 4.77
N LYS A 145 -9.95 6.79 4.70
CA LYS A 145 -8.72 6.80 3.90
C LYS A 145 -8.60 5.56 3.02
N ASN A 146 -8.18 5.73 1.78
CA ASN A 146 -7.72 4.65 0.92
C ASN A 146 -6.20 4.74 0.79
N ILE A 147 -5.50 3.68 1.17
CA ILE A 147 -4.05 3.59 1.13
C ILE A 147 -3.68 2.51 0.14
N LEU A 148 -3.08 2.88 -0.98
CA LEU A 148 -2.63 1.96 -2.02
C LEU A 148 -1.14 1.71 -1.84
N ILE A 149 -0.73 0.45 -1.75
CA ILE A 149 0.67 0.08 -1.52
C ILE A 149 1.18 -0.73 -2.71
N THR A 150 2.24 -0.24 -3.36
CA THR A 150 2.92 -0.97 -4.43
C THR A 150 3.80 -2.09 -3.88
N THR A 151 4.13 -3.04 -4.75
CA THR A 151 5.10 -4.12 -4.58
C THR A 151 5.97 -4.21 -5.83
N ASN A 152 7.22 -4.65 -5.70
CA ASN A 152 8.14 -4.77 -6.84
C ASN A 152 8.19 -3.49 -7.72
N ASP A 153 8.22 -2.33 -7.08
CA ASP A 153 8.01 -1.02 -7.70
C ASP A 153 9.24 -0.51 -8.48
N PHE A 154 9.58 -1.22 -9.56
CA PHE A 154 10.79 -1.02 -10.36
C PHE A 154 10.46 -0.48 -11.77
N ASN A 155 9.28 0.10 -11.97
CA ASN A 155 8.82 0.58 -13.26
C ASN A 155 7.73 1.66 -13.12
N ASP A 156 7.30 2.24 -14.23
CA ASP A 156 6.38 3.39 -14.27
C ASP A 156 4.90 2.99 -14.32
N ILE A 157 4.57 1.70 -14.23
CA ILE A 157 3.17 1.22 -14.33
C ILE A 157 2.26 1.79 -13.24
N PRO A 158 2.71 2.00 -11.98
CA PRO A 158 1.90 2.67 -10.97
C PRO A 158 1.50 4.11 -11.32
N GLU A 159 2.15 4.77 -12.28
CA GLU A 159 1.74 6.10 -12.75
C GLU A 159 0.32 6.12 -13.33
N LYS A 160 -0.20 4.97 -13.77
CA LYS A 160 -1.60 4.83 -14.18
C LYS A 160 -2.58 5.21 -13.07
N LEU A 161 -2.19 5.09 -11.80
CA LEU A 161 -3.02 5.45 -10.66
C LEU A 161 -3.07 6.95 -10.44
N TYR A 162 -2.09 7.74 -10.90
CA TYR A 162 -1.94 9.15 -10.53
C TYR A 162 -3.19 10.02 -10.74
N PRO A 163 -4.01 9.82 -11.81
CA PRO A 163 -5.26 10.55 -11.96
C PRO A 163 -6.32 10.29 -10.87
N TYR A 164 -6.15 9.24 -10.06
CA TYR A 164 -7.09 8.78 -9.03
C TYR A 164 -6.54 8.96 -7.61
N ILE A 165 -5.33 9.52 -7.47
CA ILE A 165 -4.60 9.65 -6.22
C ILE A 165 -4.52 11.12 -5.84
N ASP A 166 -4.80 11.42 -4.58
CA ASP A 166 -4.66 12.77 -4.05
C ASP A 166 -3.19 13.07 -3.73
N GLU A 167 -2.49 12.10 -3.13
CA GLU A 167 -1.10 12.25 -2.68
C GLU A 167 -0.27 10.98 -2.94
N ILE A 168 0.96 11.18 -3.41
CA ILE A 168 1.91 10.11 -3.72
C ILE A 168 3.12 10.26 -2.79
N LEU A 169 3.45 9.21 -2.05
CA LEU A 169 4.62 9.15 -1.19
C LEU A 169 5.58 8.08 -1.71
N ILE A 170 6.84 8.45 -1.96
CA ILE A 170 7.90 7.48 -2.25
C ILE A 170 8.73 7.29 -1.00
N LEU A 171 8.65 6.10 -0.40
CA LEU A 171 9.52 5.72 0.72
C LEU A 171 10.90 5.30 0.21
N ASP A 172 11.94 6.00 0.65
CA ASP A 172 13.34 5.65 0.39
C ASP A 172 14.06 5.19 1.66
N THR A 173 14.16 3.86 1.81
CA THR A 173 14.92 3.18 2.86
C THR A 173 16.23 2.59 2.34
N THR A 174 16.74 3.06 1.20
CA THR A 174 17.97 2.52 0.58
C THR A 174 19.17 2.54 1.52
N ASP A 175 19.31 3.63 2.29
CA ASP A 175 20.43 3.85 3.21
C ASP A 175 20.19 3.30 4.62
N LEU A 176 19.07 2.62 4.86
CA LEU A 176 18.71 2.13 6.19
C LEU A 176 19.76 1.15 6.76
N ASN A 177 20.32 0.29 5.89
CA ASN A 177 21.34 -0.68 6.26
C ASN A 177 22.09 -1.22 5.02
N LYS A 178 23.19 -1.94 5.26
CA LYS A 178 24.01 -2.55 4.20
C LYS A 178 23.24 -3.50 3.29
N LYS A 179 22.25 -4.24 3.82
CA LYS A 179 21.44 -5.17 3.02
C LYS A 179 20.58 -4.38 2.03
N HIS A 180 19.98 -3.28 2.44
CA HIS A 180 19.19 -2.42 1.55
C HIS A 180 20.05 -1.82 0.44
N GLN A 181 21.24 -1.31 0.77
CA GLN A 181 22.18 -0.78 -0.22
C GLN A 181 22.58 -1.85 -1.25
N GLN A 182 22.83 -3.08 -0.81
CA GLN A 182 23.13 -4.21 -1.71
C GLN A 182 21.93 -4.57 -2.59
N THR A 183 20.73 -4.68 -2.03
CA THR A 183 19.51 -4.97 -2.78
C THR A 183 19.22 -3.88 -3.81
N TYR A 184 19.36 -2.60 -3.43
CA TYR A 184 19.19 -1.46 -4.33
C TYR A 184 20.17 -1.50 -5.51
N LYS A 185 21.44 -1.81 -5.24
CA LYS A 185 22.45 -2.00 -6.30
C LYS A 185 22.05 -3.12 -7.27
N VAL A 186 21.55 -4.25 -6.77
CA VAL A 186 21.06 -5.36 -7.61
C VAL A 186 19.86 -4.93 -8.46
N ILE A 187 18.93 -4.14 -7.92
CA ILE A 187 17.79 -3.60 -8.68
C ILE A 187 18.32 -2.71 -9.82
N GLN A 188 19.24 -1.80 -9.51
CA GLN A 188 19.84 -0.88 -10.48
C GLN A 188 20.57 -1.63 -11.59
N ASP A 189 21.40 -2.61 -11.25
CA ASP A 189 22.14 -3.44 -12.22
C ASP A 189 21.19 -4.23 -13.13
N ASN A 190 20.11 -4.78 -12.58
CA ASN A 190 19.09 -5.50 -13.35
C ASN A 190 18.32 -4.60 -14.33
N LEU A 191 18.04 -3.35 -13.95
CA LEU A 191 17.38 -2.39 -14.82
C LEU A 191 18.32 -1.89 -15.93
N ASN A 192 19.57 -1.59 -15.59
CA ASN A 192 20.60 -1.19 -16.54
C ASN A 192 20.82 -2.27 -17.62
N THR A 193 20.85 -3.55 -17.22
CA THR A 193 20.96 -4.69 -18.14
C THR A 193 19.77 -4.77 -19.12
N LYS A 194 18.61 -4.24 -18.73
CA LYS A 194 17.39 -4.18 -19.55
C LYS A 194 17.22 -2.82 -20.28
N HIS A 195 18.23 -1.95 -20.25
CA HIS A 195 18.18 -0.58 -20.78
C HIS A 195 17.02 0.25 -20.20
N ARG A 196 16.72 0.05 -18.91
CA ARG A 196 15.70 0.81 -18.17
C ARG A 196 16.36 1.63 -17.07
N THR A 197 15.74 2.76 -16.75
CA THR A 197 16.11 3.59 -15.61
C THR A 197 15.22 3.28 -14.41
N LEU A 198 15.63 3.74 -13.23
CA LEU A 198 14.77 3.73 -12.06
C LEU A 198 13.59 4.70 -12.26
N PRO A 199 12.39 4.36 -11.76
CA PRO A 199 11.17 5.17 -11.95
C PRO A 199 11.15 6.48 -11.16
N TYR A 200 12.10 6.67 -10.24
CA TYR A 200 12.28 7.85 -9.40
C TYR A 200 13.69 7.88 -8.82
#